data_AF-I0BQD0-F1
#
_entry.id   AF-I0BQD0-F1
#
_cell.length_a   1.000
_cell.length_b   1.000
_cell.length_c   1.000
_cell.angle_alpha   90.00
_cell.angle_beta   90.00
_cell.angle_gamma   90.00
#
_symmetry.space_group_name_H-M   'P 1'
#
loop_
_entity.id
_entity.type
_entity.pdbx_description
1 polymer ?
#
loop_
_entity_poly.entity_id
_entity_poly.type
_entity_poly.pdbx_seq_one_letter_code
_entity_poly.pdbx_strand_id
1 'polypeptide(L)'
;MESLLTGLAADGSFSQLLKALDTSASQLSGVELQAFKHRSLQAVESALLSDPAKLMELALRFTETDSETGQEMAVFLLTGQYALHPGPVSDRLKRLAGSPHAPVRKWAAEACGTLLVKHFDSFSLQLVDWVTDRVPTVRLSALHAIRAAAKTRNPVWAGTLFDLLEPLLRDTHADVKKTLSVHTLGPLLLPAYPEEITHRLSKWIGSADSNVRVHAVYLFASGEVSAHWDRLSRSWKRLLKDPTPAVQKAVLATLKHVEKRTPERISSLRIGSGLRSPAPGYKQAL
;
A
#
# COMPACT_ATOMS: atom_id res chain seq x y z
N MET A 1 -32.79 -4.88 -14.65
CA MET A 1 -31.75 -5.62 -13.88
C MET A 1 -31.71 -5.17 -12.43
N GLU A 2 -31.58 -3.87 -12.13
CA GLU A 2 -31.54 -3.36 -10.74
C GLU A 2 -32.71 -3.83 -9.88
N SER A 3 -33.95 -3.72 -10.36
CA SER A 3 -35.14 -4.24 -9.64
C SER A 3 -35.06 -5.74 -9.32
N LEU A 4 -34.44 -6.54 -10.20
CA LEU A 4 -34.21 -7.96 -9.95
C LEU A 4 -33.15 -8.17 -8.85
N LEU A 5 -32.03 -7.44 -8.88
CA LEU A 5 -31.02 -7.53 -7.82
C LEU A 5 -31.57 -7.09 -6.46
N THR A 6 -32.34 -6.00 -6.42
CA THR A 6 -33.00 -5.49 -5.20
C THR A 6 -33.94 -6.54 -4.62
N GLY A 7 -34.80 -7.15 -5.43
CA GLY A 7 -35.70 -8.21 -4.97
C GLY A 7 -34.95 -9.43 -4.44
N LEU A 8 -33.97 -9.93 -5.20
CA LEU A 8 -33.16 -11.08 -4.78
C LEU A 8 -32.37 -10.84 -3.49
N ALA A 9 -31.87 -9.61 -3.28
CA ALA A 9 -31.19 -9.22 -2.05
C ALA A 9 -32.17 -9.14 -0.87
N ALA A 10 -33.33 -8.49 -1.05
CA ALA A 10 -34.34 -8.34 0.01
C ALA A 10 -34.93 -9.69 0.45
N ASP A 11 -35.17 -10.59 -0.50
CA ASP A 11 -35.73 -11.92 -0.25
C ASP A 11 -34.69 -12.94 0.26
N GLY A 12 -33.41 -12.54 0.38
CA GLY A 12 -32.33 -13.43 0.85
C GLY A 12 -31.92 -14.52 -0.14
N SER A 13 -32.31 -14.40 -1.41
CA SER A 13 -32.08 -15.38 -2.48
C SER A 13 -30.65 -15.33 -3.04
N PHE A 14 -29.65 -15.53 -2.17
CA PHE A 14 -28.23 -15.35 -2.48
C PHE A 14 -27.73 -16.10 -3.72
N SER A 15 -28.06 -17.39 -3.88
CA SER A 15 -27.55 -18.17 -5.02
C SER A 15 -28.06 -17.63 -6.35
N GLN A 16 -29.30 -17.11 -6.38
CA GLN A 16 -29.87 -16.46 -7.56
C GLN A 16 -29.25 -15.08 -7.77
N LEU A 17 -29.02 -14.32 -6.69
CA LEU A 17 -28.34 -13.02 -6.74
C LEU A 17 -26.94 -13.16 -7.34
N LEU A 18 -26.13 -14.07 -6.80
CA LEU A 18 -24.76 -14.32 -7.27
C LEU A 18 -24.76 -14.74 -8.75
N LYS A 19 -25.63 -15.69 -9.12
CA LYS A 19 -25.76 -16.13 -10.52
C LYS A 19 -26.13 -14.98 -11.45
N ALA A 20 -27.04 -14.10 -11.04
CA ALA A 20 -27.46 -12.94 -11.83
C ALA A 20 -26.32 -11.92 -12.01
N LEU A 21 -25.55 -11.67 -10.94
CA LEU A 21 -24.36 -10.81 -10.96
C LEU A 21 -23.31 -11.36 -11.92
N ASP A 22 -22.93 -12.64 -11.79
CA ASP A 22 -21.90 -13.26 -12.61
C ASP A 22 -22.30 -13.34 -14.09
N THR A 23 -23.54 -13.74 -14.36
CA THR A 23 -24.07 -13.82 -15.73
C THR A 23 -24.00 -12.46 -16.41
N SER A 24 -24.46 -11.41 -15.73
CA SER A 24 -24.44 -10.04 -16.26
C SER A 24 -23.01 -9.51 -16.41
N ALA A 25 -22.15 -9.74 -15.42
CA ALA A 25 -20.76 -9.29 -15.45
C ALA A 25 -19.96 -9.94 -16.59
N SER A 26 -20.17 -11.23 -16.86
CA SER A 26 -19.48 -11.96 -17.93
C SER A 26 -19.75 -11.44 -19.35
N GLN A 27 -20.84 -10.67 -19.53
CA GLN A 27 -21.24 -10.11 -20.82
C GLN A 27 -20.71 -8.69 -21.05
N LEU A 28 -20.05 -8.10 -20.05
CA LEU A 28 -19.61 -6.71 -20.06
C LEU A 28 -18.09 -6.62 -19.94
N SER A 29 -17.52 -5.49 -20.36
CA SER A 29 -16.09 -5.23 -20.19
C SER A 29 -15.81 -3.74 -19.96
N GLY A 30 -14.59 -3.44 -19.51
CA GLY A 30 -14.13 -2.05 -19.34
C GLY A 30 -15.06 -1.19 -18.48
N VAL A 31 -15.42 -0.01 -18.98
CA VAL A 31 -16.24 0.98 -18.28
C VAL A 31 -17.65 0.48 -18.00
N GLU A 32 -18.25 -0.30 -18.91
CA GLU A 32 -19.61 -0.82 -18.76
C GLU A 32 -19.71 -1.80 -17.59
N LEU A 33 -18.71 -2.68 -17.47
CA LEU A 33 -18.62 -3.62 -16.34
C LEU A 33 -18.50 -2.87 -15.01
N GLN A 34 -17.69 -1.81 -14.96
CA GLN A 34 -17.52 -1.00 -13.74
C GLN A 34 -18.82 -0.27 -13.37
N ALA A 35 -19.50 0.33 -14.35
CA ALA A 35 -20.79 0.97 -14.14
C ALA A 35 -21.85 -0.03 -13.66
N PHE A 36 -21.88 -1.25 -14.22
CA PHE A 36 -22.76 -2.31 -13.76
C PHE A 36 -22.48 -2.73 -12.31
N LYS A 37 -21.21 -2.98 -11.95
CA LYS A 37 -20.82 -3.33 -10.58
C LYS A 37 -21.22 -2.24 -9.59
N HIS A 38 -21.00 -0.97 -9.94
CA HIS A 38 -21.38 0.16 -9.10
C HIS A 38 -22.90 0.26 -8.88
N ARG A 39 -23.71 0.18 -9.94
CA ARG A 39 -25.18 0.20 -9.83
C ARG A 39 -25.72 -1.01 -9.07
N SER A 40 -25.10 -2.18 -9.26
CA SER A 40 -25.46 -3.41 -8.53
C SER A 40 -25.22 -3.28 -7.03
N LEU A 41 -24.07 -2.72 -6.65
CA LEU A 41 -23.75 -2.42 -5.25
C LEU A 41 -24.81 -1.48 -4.64
N GLN A 42 -25.11 -0.36 -5.31
CA GLN A 42 -26.12 0.60 -4.84
C GLN A 42 -27.51 -0.04 -4.69
N ALA A 43 -27.91 -0.89 -5.64
CA ALA A 43 -29.19 -1.59 -5.58
C ALA A 43 -29.27 -2.53 -4.37
N VAL A 44 -28.18 -3.27 -4.07
CA VAL A 44 -28.10 -4.17 -2.90
C VAL A 44 -28.06 -3.38 -1.59
N GLU A 45 -27.23 -2.34 -1.50
CA GLU A 45 -27.16 -1.47 -0.31
C GLU A 45 -28.50 -0.80 -0.02
N SER A 46 -29.16 -0.26 -1.05
CA SER A 46 -30.47 0.37 -0.90
C SER A 46 -31.55 -0.63 -0.47
N ALA A 47 -31.49 -1.88 -0.94
CA ALA A 47 -32.45 -2.92 -0.57
C ALA A 47 -32.35 -3.29 0.92
N LEU A 48 -31.14 -3.23 1.47
CA LEU A 48 -30.83 -3.66 2.83
C LEU A 48 -30.46 -2.50 3.77
N LEU A 49 -30.76 -1.26 3.38
CA LEU A 49 -30.37 -0.06 4.13
C LEU A 49 -30.90 -0.08 5.57
N SER A 50 -32.12 -0.60 5.77
CA SER A 50 -32.77 -0.70 7.07
C SER A 50 -32.38 -1.96 7.87
N ASP A 51 -31.55 -2.85 7.31
CA ASP A 51 -31.17 -4.13 7.90
C ASP A 51 -29.64 -4.36 7.80
N PRO A 52 -28.84 -3.62 8.60
CA PRO A 52 -27.38 -3.71 8.55
C PRO A 52 -26.86 -5.12 8.90
N ALA A 53 -27.60 -5.89 9.71
CA ALA A 53 -27.26 -7.26 10.04
C ALA A 53 -27.32 -8.17 8.80
N LYS A 54 -28.39 -8.09 8.00
CA LYS A 54 -28.47 -8.83 6.74
C LYS A 54 -27.44 -8.36 5.72
N LEU A 55 -27.13 -7.07 5.66
CA LEU A 55 -26.10 -6.56 4.77
C LEU A 55 -24.73 -7.16 5.14
N MET A 56 -24.40 -7.21 6.43
CA MET A 56 -23.18 -7.87 6.92
C MET A 56 -23.19 -9.38 6.61
N GLU A 57 -24.29 -10.10 6.86
CA GLU A 57 -24.41 -11.52 6.50
C GLU A 57 -24.18 -11.75 5.00
N LEU A 58 -24.82 -10.94 4.15
CA LEU A 58 -24.66 -11.02 2.70
C LEU A 58 -23.22 -10.77 2.27
N ALA A 59 -22.57 -9.75 2.84
CA ALA A 59 -21.18 -9.44 2.58
C ALA A 59 -20.26 -10.61 2.96
N LEU A 60 -20.48 -11.24 4.12
CA LEU A 60 -19.75 -12.43 4.54
C LEU A 60 -19.95 -13.59 3.58
N ARG A 61 -21.18 -13.85 3.14
CA ARG A 61 -21.45 -14.93 2.17
C ARG A 61 -20.72 -14.72 0.85
N PHE A 62 -20.65 -13.49 0.36
CA PHE A 62 -19.87 -13.18 -0.84
C PHE A 62 -18.37 -13.46 -0.69
N THR A 63 -17.79 -13.29 0.51
CA THR A 63 -16.36 -13.60 0.76
C THR A 63 -16.02 -15.08 0.66
N GLU A 64 -17.01 -15.96 0.81
CA GLU A 64 -16.83 -17.42 0.79
C GLU A 64 -17.06 -18.00 -0.63
N THR A 65 -17.27 -17.14 -1.64
CA THR A 65 -17.45 -17.55 -3.04
C THR A 65 -16.14 -17.49 -3.81
N ASP A 66 -16.05 -18.25 -4.91
CA ASP A 66 -14.95 -18.14 -5.89
C ASP A 66 -15.22 -17.08 -6.98
N SER A 67 -16.37 -16.40 -6.93
CA SER A 67 -16.74 -15.36 -7.89
C SER A 67 -15.93 -14.09 -7.68
N GLU A 68 -15.26 -13.61 -8.74
CA GLU A 68 -14.60 -12.29 -8.73
C GLU A 68 -15.61 -11.19 -8.40
N THR A 69 -16.75 -11.16 -9.09
CA THR A 69 -17.79 -10.14 -8.89
C THR A 69 -18.35 -10.19 -7.46
N GLY A 70 -18.63 -11.39 -6.95
CA GLY A 70 -19.09 -11.59 -5.58
C GLY A 70 -18.08 -11.06 -4.57
N GLN A 71 -16.82 -11.45 -4.69
CA GLN A 71 -15.77 -10.97 -3.79
C GLN A 71 -15.55 -9.46 -3.87
N GLU A 72 -15.66 -8.82 -5.05
CA GLU A 72 -15.62 -7.37 -5.16
C GLU A 72 -16.80 -6.70 -4.44
N MET A 73 -18.02 -7.22 -4.60
CA MET A 73 -19.18 -6.74 -3.83
C MET A 73 -18.94 -6.87 -2.32
N ALA A 74 -18.32 -7.98 -1.89
CA ALA A 74 -17.97 -8.18 -0.50
C ALA A 74 -17.05 -7.08 0.03
N VAL A 75 -16.00 -6.69 -0.71
CA VAL A 75 -15.08 -5.62 -0.29
C VAL A 75 -15.84 -4.33 0.01
N PHE A 76 -16.73 -3.91 -0.90
CA PHE A 76 -17.46 -2.65 -0.74
C PHE A 76 -18.45 -2.71 0.43
N LEU A 77 -19.26 -3.76 0.51
CA LEU A 77 -20.24 -3.94 1.58
C LEU A 77 -19.56 -4.02 2.96
N LEU A 78 -18.46 -4.78 3.08
CA LEU A 78 -17.69 -4.89 4.32
C LEU A 78 -17.12 -3.53 4.76
N THR A 79 -16.62 -2.73 3.81
CA THR A 79 -16.05 -1.41 4.12
C THR A 79 -17.08 -0.50 4.80
N GLY A 80 -18.34 -0.53 4.35
CA GLY A 80 -19.43 0.23 4.97
C GLY A 80 -19.80 -0.24 6.38
N GLN A 81 -19.51 -1.50 6.72
CA GLN A 81 -19.85 -2.11 8.01
C GLN A 81 -18.74 -2.00 9.06
N TYR A 82 -17.57 -1.45 8.72
CA TYR A 82 -16.41 -1.44 9.61
C TYR A 82 -16.68 -0.79 10.97
N ALA A 83 -17.42 0.33 11.00
CA ALA A 83 -17.71 1.05 12.24
C ALA A 83 -18.50 0.20 13.26
N LEU A 84 -19.32 -0.75 12.77
CA LEU A 84 -20.11 -1.65 13.61
C LEU A 84 -19.34 -2.94 13.95
N HIS A 85 -18.49 -3.41 13.03
CA HIS A 85 -17.85 -4.72 13.11
C HIS A 85 -16.36 -4.69 12.73
N PRO A 86 -15.49 -3.94 13.45
CA PRO A 86 -14.13 -3.66 13.00
C PRO A 86 -13.25 -4.90 12.84
N GLY A 87 -13.28 -5.83 13.80
CA GLY A 87 -12.52 -7.08 13.75
C GLY A 87 -12.98 -8.00 12.62
N PRO A 88 -14.28 -8.43 12.60
CA PRO A 88 -14.80 -9.28 11.53
C PRO A 88 -14.60 -8.72 10.13
N VAL A 89 -14.78 -7.41 9.93
CA VAL A 89 -14.53 -6.75 8.65
C VAL A 89 -13.04 -6.78 8.29
N SER A 90 -12.16 -6.45 9.23
CA SER A 90 -10.70 -6.54 9.05
C SER A 90 -10.27 -7.94 8.60
N ASP A 91 -10.68 -9.00 9.31
CA ASP A 91 -10.31 -10.38 8.99
C ASP A 91 -10.73 -10.79 7.58
N ARG A 92 -11.93 -10.37 7.17
CA ARG A 92 -12.47 -10.67 5.84
C ARG A 92 -11.78 -9.88 4.74
N LEU A 93 -11.53 -8.58 4.95
CA LEU A 93 -10.72 -7.79 4.02
C LEU A 93 -9.29 -8.33 3.90
N LYS A 94 -8.70 -8.84 4.98
CA LYS A 94 -7.39 -9.50 4.98
C LYS A 94 -7.38 -10.71 4.06
N ARG A 95 -8.41 -11.55 4.14
CA ARG A 95 -8.59 -12.69 3.23
C ARG A 95 -8.71 -12.24 1.77
N LEU A 96 -9.53 -11.22 1.49
CA LEU A 96 -9.75 -10.70 0.14
C LEU A 96 -8.50 -10.03 -0.46
N ALA A 97 -7.65 -9.41 0.37
CA ALA A 97 -6.33 -8.93 -0.04
C ALA A 97 -5.40 -10.07 -0.51
N GLY A 98 -5.67 -11.31 -0.08
CA GLY A 98 -5.03 -12.54 -0.55
C GLY A 98 -5.76 -13.26 -1.69
N SER A 99 -6.84 -12.69 -2.25
CA SER A 99 -7.66 -13.32 -3.29
C SER A 99 -6.84 -13.69 -4.54
N PRO A 100 -7.15 -14.81 -5.23
CA PRO A 100 -6.55 -15.12 -6.54
C PRO A 100 -6.89 -14.05 -7.60
N HIS A 101 -8.01 -13.35 -7.44
CA HIS A 101 -8.51 -12.37 -8.41
C HIS A 101 -7.82 -11.01 -8.22
N ALA A 102 -7.09 -10.56 -9.24
CA ALA A 102 -6.37 -9.29 -9.19
C ALA A 102 -7.27 -8.06 -8.93
N PRO A 103 -8.49 -7.96 -9.52
CA PRO A 103 -9.41 -6.87 -9.21
C PRO A 103 -9.82 -6.84 -7.74
N VAL A 104 -10.13 -8.00 -7.14
CA VAL A 104 -10.49 -8.11 -5.71
C VAL A 104 -9.36 -7.59 -4.82
N ARG A 105 -8.11 -8.00 -5.09
CA ARG A 105 -6.95 -7.50 -4.31
C ARG A 105 -6.78 -5.99 -4.40
N LYS A 106 -7.00 -5.42 -5.60
CA LYS A 106 -6.94 -3.97 -5.81
C LYS A 106 -7.99 -3.26 -4.95
N TRP A 107 -9.25 -3.70 -5.02
CA TRP A 107 -10.31 -3.09 -4.22
C TRP A 107 -10.11 -3.29 -2.72
N ALA A 108 -9.62 -4.46 -2.28
CA ALA A 108 -9.27 -4.69 -0.88
C ALA A 108 -8.20 -3.70 -0.40
N ALA A 109 -7.18 -3.40 -1.20
CA ALA A 109 -6.17 -2.39 -0.88
C ALA A 109 -6.76 -0.97 -0.80
N GLU A 110 -7.67 -0.60 -1.72
CA GLU A 110 -8.37 0.69 -1.70
C GLU A 110 -9.29 0.83 -0.47
N ALA A 111 -9.99 -0.24 -0.11
CA ALA A 111 -10.78 -0.33 1.13
C ALA A 111 -9.88 -0.13 2.36
N CYS A 112 -8.72 -0.78 2.43
CA CYS A 112 -7.78 -0.60 3.54
C CYS A 112 -7.29 0.86 3.64
N GLY A 113 -7.03 1.52 2.52
CA GLY A 113 -6.69 2.95 2.52
C GLY A 113 -7.81 3.84 3.03
N THR A 114 -9.05 3.56 2.58
CA THR A 114 -10.24 4.28 3.06
C THR A 114 -10.44 4.09 4.56
N LEU A 115 -10.34 2.86 5.05
CA LEU A 115 -10.51 2.53 6.47
C LEU A 115 -9.42 3.14 7.34
N LEU A 116 -8.15 3.10 6.92
CA LEU A 116 -7.08 3.72 7.71
C LEU A 116 -7.25 5.24 7.81
N VAL A 117 -7.73 5.90 6.75
CA VAL A 117 -7.98 7.35 6.77
C VAL A 117 -9.19 7.70 7.65
N LYS A 118 -10.28 6.92 7.57
CA LYS A 118 -11.53 7.22 8.30
C LYS A 118 -11.54 6.75 9.75
N HIS A 119 -10.82 5.68 10.06
CA HIS A 119 -10.82 4.99 11.34
C HIS A 119 -9.39 4.72 11.81
N PHE A 120 -8.53 5.74 11.76
CA PHE A 120 -7.10 5.59 11.97
C PHE A 120 -6.75 4.83 13.25
N ASP A 121 -7.29 5.24 14.39
CA ASP A 121 -6.94 4.66 15.69
C ASP A 121 -7.30 3.17 15.78
N SER A 122 -8.48 2.78 15.29
CA SER A 122 -8.92 1.38 15.38
C SER A 122 -8.33 0.51 14.26
N PHE A 123 -8.18 1.03 13.04
CA PHE A 123 -7.72 0.25 11.90
C PHE A 123 -6.19 0.12 11.83
N SER A 124 -5.44 1.10 12.36
CA SER A 124 -3.98 0.96 12.48
C SER A 124 -3.58 -0.23 13.37
N LEU A 125 -4.33 -0.49 14.45
CA LEU A 125 -4.13 -1.68 15.30
C LEU A 125 -4.34 -2.97 14.53
N GLN A 126 -5.32 -3.01 13.62
CA GLN A 126 -5.56 -4.17 12.77
C GLN A 126 -4.42 -4.44 11.79
N LEU A 127 -3.80 -3.37 11.27
CA LEU A 127 -2.71 -3.49 10.28
C LEU A 127 -1.40 -4.03 10.87
N VAL A 128 -1.22 -4.04 12.19
CA VAL A 128 -0.02 -4.58 12.85
C VAL A 128 0.24 -6.02 12.39
N ASP A 129 -0.79 -6.86 12.34
CA ASP A 129 -0.65 -8.25 11.90
C ASP A 129 -0.59 -8.41 10.38
N TRP A 130 -0.94 -7.36 9.63
CA TRP A 130 -0.92 -7.39 8.17
C TRP A 130 0.46 -7.11 7.61
N VAL A 131 1.23 -6.20 8.24
CA VAL A 131 2.55 -5.80 7.75
C VAL A 131 3.61 -6.90 7.89
N THR A 132 3.32 -7.95 8.65
CA THR A 132 4.15 -9.15 8.78
C THR A 132 3.45 -10.41 8.25
N ASP A 133 2.33 -10.27 7.54
CA ASP A 133 1.58 -11.43 7.04
C ASP A 133 2.42 -12.26 6.06
N ARG A 134 2.21 -13.58 6.00
CA ARG A 134 2.92 -14.46 5.06
C ARG A 134 2.60 -14.14 3.60
N VAL A 135 1.39 -13.66 3.30
CA VAL A 135 0.91 -13.39 1.94
C VAL A 135 1.37 -11.99 1.49
N PRO A 136 2.20 -11.88 0.43
CA PRO A 136 2.76 -10.59 0.01
C PRO A 136 1.70 -9.56 -0.40
N THR A 137 0.57 -9.99 -0.95
CA THR A 137 -0.50 -9.08 -1.37
C THR A 137 -1.27 -8.48 -0.20
N VAL A 138 -1.32 -9.17 0.94
CA VAL A 138 -1.83 -8.62 2.21
C VAL A 138 -0.89 -7.53 2.72
N ARG A 139 0.41 -7.79 2.74
CA ARG A 139 1.43 -6.78 3.10
C ARG A 139 1.40 -5.57 2.16
N LEU A 140 1.20 -5.78 0.86
CA LEU A 140 1.01 -4.70 -0.12
C LEU A 140 -0.25 -3.88 0.15
N SER A 141 -1.33 -4.51 0.60
CA SER A 141 -2.58 -3.80 0.95
C SER A 141 -2.39 -2.92 2.19
N ALA A 142 -1.67 -3.42 3.21
CA ALA A 142 -1.26 -2.61 4.35
C ALA A 142 -0.36 -1.43 3.93
N LEU A 143 0.62 -1.67 3.06
CA LEU A 143 1.47 -0.61 2.51
C LEU A 143 0.67 0.41 1.70
N HIS A 144 -0.33 -0.02 0.93
CA HIS A 144 -1.25 0.88 0.25
C HIS A 144 -2.01 1.76 1.24
N ALA A 145 -2.51 1.18 2.34
CA ALA A 145 -3.20 1.92 3.38
C ALA A 145 -2.32 2.99 4.02
N ILE A 146 -1.09 2.63 4.41
CA ILE A 146 -0.08 3.57 4.95
C ILE A 146 0.13 4.73 3.98
N ARG A 147 0.25 4.45 2.68
CA ARG A 147 0.41 5.49 1.64
C ARG A 147 -0.83 6.37 1.52
N ALA A 148 -2.03 5.81 1.58
CA ALA A 148 -3.28 6.58 1.55
C ALA A 148 -3.37 7.54 2.75
N ALA A 149 -3.11 7.05 3.95
CA ALA A 149 -3.08 7.87 5.16
C ALA A 149 -1.97 8.94 5.12
N ALA A 150 -0.78 8.61 4.63
CA ALA A 150 0.32 9.56 4.51
C ALA A 150 0.01 10.75 3.59
N LYS A 151 -0.83 10.57 2.55
CA LYS A 151 -1.26 11.67 1.66
C LYS A 151 -2.05 12.76 2.40
N THR A 152 -2.69 12.43 3.52
CA THR A 152 -3.43 13.41 4.35
C THR A 152 -2.49 14.35 5.11
N ARG A 153 -1.21 13.96 5.28
CA ARG A 153 -0.17 14.71 6.01
C ARG A 153 -0.57 15.07 7.45
N ASN A 154 -1.37 14.22 8.10
CA ASN A 154 -1.72 14.42 9.50
C ASN A 154 -0.48 14.13 10.38
N PRO A 155 0.09 15.13 11.07
CA PRO A 155 1.32 14.95 11.85
C PRO A 155 1.15 14.01 13.05
N VAL A 156 -0.06 13.90 13.60
CA VAL A 156 -0.36 13.00 14.73
C VAL A 156 -0.19 11.53 14.32
N TRP A 157 -0.43 11.23 13.05
CA TRP A 157 -0.37 9.86 12.52
C TRP A 157 1.04 9.41 12.15
N ALA A 158 2.01 10.34 12.08
CA ALA A 158 3.34 10.06 11.57
C ALA A 158 3.99 8.87 12.31
N GLY A 159 4.08 8.92 13.64
CA GLY A 159 4.71 7.86 14.44
C GLY A 159 4.15 6.47 14.14
N THR A 160 2.83 6.31 14.24
CA THR A 160 2.13 5.05 13.96
C THR A 160 2.32 4.57 12.51
N LEU A 161 2.28 5.47 11.54
CA LEU A 161 2.52 5.12 10.14
C LEU A 161 3.94 4.58 9.91
N PHE A 162 4.94 5.16 10.58
CA PHE A 162 6.31 4.67 10.51
C PHE A 162 6.48 3.34 11.25
N ASP A 163 5.82 3.15 12.40
CA ASP A 163 5.86 1.87 13.12
C ASP A 163 5.24 0.73 12.31
N LEU A 164 4.16 0.99 11.57
CA LEU A 164 3.58 0.02 10.63
C LEU A 164 4.48 -0.22 9.41
N LEU A 165 5.20 0.80 8.93
CA LEU A 165 6.07 0.70 7.76
C LEU A 165 7.35 -0.11 8.05
N GLU A 166 7.91 0.02 9.25
CA GLU A 166 9.23 -0.53 9.59
C GLU A 166 9.38 -2.04 9.38
N PRO A 167 8.41 -2.91 9.73
CA PRO A 167 8.48 -4.33 9.41
C PRO A 167 8.66 -4.61 7.92
N LEU A 168 8.03 -3.80 7.06
CA LEU A 168 8.08 -3.98 5.61
C LEU A 168 9.46 -3.64 5.02
N LEU A 169 10.31 -2.88 5.74
CA LEU A 169 11.68 -2.61 5.29
C LEU A 169 12.57 -3.86 5.24
N ARG A 170 12.15 -4.95 5.90
CA ARG A 170 12.84 -6.26 5.86
C ARG A 170 12.27 -7.19 4.79
N ASP A 171 11.25 -6.77 4.07
CA ASP A 171 10.55 -7.61 3.10
C ASP A 171 11.48 -8.04 1.96
N THR A 172 11.31 -9.28 1.52
CA THR A 172 12.08 -9.88 0.42
C THR A 172 11.29 -9.94 -0.88
N HIS A 173 9.96 -9.79 -0.83
CA HIS A 173 9.09 -9.85 -1.99
C HIS A 173 9.29 -8.63 -2.90
N ALA A 174 9.52 -8.88 -4.19
CA ALA A 174 9.93 -7.86 -5.16
C ALA A 174 8.96 -6.67 -5.22
N ASP A 175 7.65 -6.93 -5.25
CA ASP A 175 6.64 -5.87 -5.38
C ASP A 175 6.53 -4.99 -4.13
N VAL A 176 6.69 -5.57 -2.93
CA VAL A 176 6.69 -4.80 -1.68
C VAL A 176 7.91 -3.89 -1.65
N LYS A 177 9.09 -4.45 -1.95
CA LYS A 177 10.34 -3.69 -2.01
C LYS A 177 10.28 -2.56 -3.03
N LYS A 178 9.77 -2.83 -4.24
CA LYS A 178 9.61 -1.84 -5.30
C LYS A 178 8.68 -0.71 -4.85
N THR A 179 7.55 -1.06 -4.23
CA THR A 179 6.58 -0.09 -3.74
C THR A 179 7.15 0.78 -2.61
N LEU A 180 7.89 0.20 -1.67
CA LEU A 180 8.54 0.94 -0.60
C LEU A 180 9.57 1.95 -1.14
N SER A 181 10.51 1.48 -1.94
CA SER A 181 11.63 2.28 -2.44
C SER A 181 11.19 3.35 -3.43
N VAL A 182 10.38 2.98 -4.43
CA VAL A 182 10.08 3.84 -5.58
C VAL A 182 8.89 4.74 -5.33
N HIS A 183 7.96 4.35 -4.45
CA HIS A 183 6.65 5.03 -4.35
C HIS A 183 6.29 5.50 -2.93
N THR A 184 7.08 5.16 -1.91
CA THR A 184 6.70 5.40 -0.52
C THR A 184 7.71 6.27 0.21
N LEU A 185 8.93 5.78 0.46
CA LEU A 185 9.88 6.45 1.35
C LEU A 185 10.22 7.87 0.89
N GLY A 186 10.82 7.99 -0.30
CA GLY A 186 11.29 9.27 -0.80
C GLY A 186 10.21 10.13 -1.47
N PRO A 187 9.34 9.60 -2.34
CA PRO A 187 8.37 10.46 -3.04
C PRO A 187 7.14 10.85 -2.23
N LEU A 188 6.82 10.12 -1.15
CA LEU A 188 5.59 10.34 -0.39
C LEU A 188 5.87 10.69 1.07
N LEU A 189 6.58 9.83 1.81
CA LEU A 189 6.80 10.04 3.23
C LEU A 189 7.77 11.17 3.53
N LEU A 190 8.81 11.35 2.70
CA LEU A 190 9.75 12.45 2.88
C LEU A 190 9.07 13.84 2.84
N PRO A 191 8.28 14.19 1.80
CA PRO A 191 7.60 15.49 1.80
C PRO A 191 6.42 15.56 2.79
N ALA A 192 5.82 14.42 3.18
CA ALA A 192 4.71 14.41 4.14
C ALA A 192 5.16 14.57 5.60
N TYR A 193 6.26 13.91 5.98
CA TYR A 193 6.75 13.82 7.36
C TYR A 193 8.29 13.95 7.41
N PRO A 194 8.86 15.10 6.99
CA PRO A 194 10.30 15.24 6.82
C PRO A 194 11.08 15.12 8.14
N GLU A 195 10.47 15.47 9.27
CA GLU A 195 11.07 15.33 10.61
C GLU A 195 11.13 13.86 11.02
N GLU A 196 9.99 13.17 10.96
CA GLU A 196 9.87 11.77 11.37
C GLU A 196 10.75 10.86 10.51
N ILE A 197 10.74 11.03 9.19
CA ILE A 197 11.59 10.21 8.31
C ILE A 197 13.08 10.42 8.59
N THR A 198 13.49 11.65 8.94
CA THR A 198 14.89 11.95 9.24
C THR A 198 15.29 11.30 10.55
N HIS A 199 14.42 11.35 11.56
CA HIS A 199 14.61 10.67 12.82
C HIS A 199 14.78 9.15 12.61
N ARG A 200 13.85 8.55 11.87
CA ARG A 200 13.82 7.10 11.58
C ARG A 200 15.00 6.65 10.71
N LEU A 201 15.39 7.44 9.71
CA LEU A 201 16.52 7.16 8.84
C LEU A 201 17.83 6.94 9.61
N SER A 202 18.05 7.69 10.70
CA SER A 202 19.24 7.50 11.55
C SER A 202 19.31 6.09 12.16
N LYS A 203 18.17 5.53 12.56
CA LYS A 203 18.03 4.16 13.07
C LYS A 203 18.19 3.14 11.94
N TRP A 204 17.56 3.38 10.79
CA TRP A 204 17.62 2.48 9.65
C TRP A 204 19.05 2.29 9.11
N ILE A 205 19.84 3.36 9.07
CA ILE A 205 21.26 3.31 8.67
C ILE A 205 22.09 2.45 9.64
N GLY A 206 21.73 2.43 10.92
CA GLY A 206 22.39 1.60 11.94
C GLY A 206 21.83 0.18 12.07
N SER A 207 20.79 -0.19 11.32
CA SER A 207 20.18 -1.52 11.38
C SER A 207 21.20 -2.60 11.03
N ALA A 208 21.15 -3.75 11.71
CA ALA A 208 21.94 -4.93 11.33
C ALA A 208 21.47 -5.53 10.00
N ASP A 209 20.19 -5.36 9.66
CA ASP A 209 19.59 -5.87 8.43
C ASP A 209 19.98 -5.00 7.23
N SER A 210 20.66 -5.61 6.25
CA SER A 210 21.08 -4.92 5.03
C SER A 210 19.93 -4.49 4.13
N ASN A 211 18.78 -5.17 4.14
CA ASN A 211 17.60 -4.76 3.36
C ASN A 211 17.07 -3.42 3.85
N VAL A 212 17.02 -3.21 5.17
CA VAL A 212 16.63 -1.93 5.77
C VAL A 212 17.58 -0.82 5.32
N ARG A 213 18.90 -1.08 5.35
CA ARG A 213 19.91 -0.11 4.88
C ARG A 213 19.81 0.16 3.38
N VAL A 214 19.49 -0.84 2.56
CA VAL A 214 19.23 -0.68 1.13
C VAL A 214 18.01 0.22 0.87
N HIS A 215 16.93 0.07 1.62
CA HIS A 215 15.77 0.98 1.53
C HIS A 215 16.11 2.41 1.98
N ALA A 216 16.92 2.55 3.03
CA ALA A 216 17.45 3.86 3.45
C ALA A 216 18.27 4.54 2.35
N VAL A 217 19.03 3.77 1.55
CA VAL A 217 19.71 4.29 0.36
C VAL A 217 18.71 4.73 -0.70
N TYR A 218 17.72 3.90 -1.04
CA TYR A 218 16.77 4.21 -2.12
C TYR A 218 15.86 5.41 -1.84
N LEU A 219 15.68 5.82 -0.58
CA LEU A 219 15.07 7.11 -0.25
C LEU A 219 15.73 8.26 -1.03
N PHE A 220 17.07 8.23 -1.17
CA PHE A 220 17.85 9.25 -1.88
C PHE A 220 17.66 9.24 -3.40
N ALA A 221 17.02 8.21 -3.96
CA ALA A 221 16.69 8.16 -5.38
C ALA A 221 15.49 9.05 -5.75
N SER A 222 14.75 9.57 -4.76
CA SER A 222 13.58 10.43 -4.96
C SER A 222 13.91 11.83 -5.49
N GLY A 223 12.94 12.43 -6.19
CA GLY A 223 12.95 13.83 -6.61
C GLY A 223 12.98 14.81 -5.43
N GLU A 224 12.26 14.47 -4.36
CA GLU A 224 12.04 15.32 -3.18
C GLU A 224 13.32 15.56 -2.35
N VAL A 225 14.36 14.76 -2.58
CA VAL A 225 15.61 14.80 -1.79
C VAL A 225 16.33 16.15 -1.90
N SER A 226 16.24 16.84 -3.03
CA SER A 226 16.90 18.14 -3.21
C SER A 226 16.39 19.18 -2.22
N ALA A 227 15.07 19.23 -1.98
CA ALA A 227 14.44 20.14 -1.03
C ALA A 227 14.82 19.85 0.43
N HIS A 228 15.26 18.62 0.73
CA HIS A 228 15.60 18.18 2.08
C HIS A 228 17.10 17.88 2.27
N TRP A 229 17.95 18.30 1.32
CA TRP A 229 19.35 17.86 1.28
C TRP A 229 20.16 18.24 2.52
N ASP A 230 20.01 19.47 3.03
CA ASP A 230 20.79 19.91 4.20
C ASP A 230 20.54 19.01 5.42
N ARG A 231 19.31 18.54 5.57
CA ARG A 231 18.89 17.62 6.62
C ARG A 231 19.40 16.19 6.37
N LEU A 232 19.39 15.72 5.12
CA LEU A 232 19.68 14.34 4.77
C LEU A 232 21.16 14.06 4.43
N SER A 233 21.95 15.09 4.10
CA SER A 233 23.32 14.97 3.59
C SER A 233 24.26 14.20 4.54
N ARG A 234 24.10 14.37 5.86
CA ARG A 234 24.87 13.62 6.86
C ARG A 234 24.54 12.12 6.83
N SER A 235 23.27 11.77 6.67
CA SER A 235 22.81 10.39 6.53
C SER A 235 23.35 9.76 5.24
N TRP A 236 23.36 10.50 4.12
CA TRP A 236 23.99 10.06 2.87
C TRP A 236 25.49 9.77 3.04
N LYS A 237 26.23 10.68 3.70
CA LYS A 237 27.68 10.49 3.99
C LYS A 237 27.96 9.21 4.78
N ARG A 238 27.05 8.80 5.67
CA ARG A 238 27.18 7.55 6.43
C ARG A 238 26.95 6.33 5.55
N LEU A 239 25.90 6.36 4.72
CA LEU A 239 25.57 5.27 3.79
C LEU A 239 26.66 5.03 2.75
N LEU A 240 27.34 6.08 2.27
CA LEU A 240 28.50 5.95 1.37
C LEU A 240 29.64 5.10 1.95
N LYS A 241 29.75 5.03 3.28
CA LYS A 241 30.79 4.29 4.01
C LYS A 241 30.36 2.90 4.45
N ASP A 242 29.14 2.46 4.12
CA ASP A 242 28.63 1.16 4.53
C ASP A 242 29.44 0.03 3.85
N PRO A 243 30.08 -0.90 4.58
CA PRO A 243 30.93 -1.92 3.97
C PRO A 243 30.17 -3.03 3.24
N THR A 244 28.84 -3.08 3.37
CA THR A 244 28.02 -4.19 2.90
C THR A 244 27.85 -4.16 1.39
N PRO A 245 28.19 -5.24 0.66
CA PRO A 245 28.12 -5.26 -0.80
C PRO A 245 26.74 -4.89 -1.38
N ALA A 246 25.65 -5.35 -0.75
CA ALA A 246 24.29 -5.01 -1.18
C ALA A 246 23.98 -3.50 -1.05
N VAL A 247 24.44 -2.88 0.04
CA VAL A 247 24.25 -1.45 0.29
C VAL A 247 25.10 -0.64 -0.67
N GLN A 248 26.37 -1.02 -0.90
CA GLN A 248 27.25 -0.38 -1.87
C GLN A 248 26.68 -0.43 -3.30
N LYS A 249 26.12 -1.58 -3.71
CA LYS A 249 25.42 -1.69 -4.99
C LYS A 249 24.24 -0.71 -5.09
N ALA A 250 23.43 -0.61 -4.04
CA ALA A 250 22.32 0.34 -4.00
C ALA A 250 22.80 1.80 -4.03
N VAL A 251 23.91 2.12 -3.35
CA VAL A 251 24.54 3.44 -3.32
C VAL A 251 24.98 3.83 -4.73
N LEU A 252 25.70 2.96 -5.43
CA LEU A 252 26.15 3.21 -6.79
C LEU A 252 24.99 3.42 -7.77
N ALA A 253 23.91 2.64 -7.64
CA ALA A 253 22.70 2.82 -8.42
C ALA A 253 22.02 4.17 -8.14
N THR A 254 22.06 4.62 -6.89
CA THR A 254 21.41 5.86 -6.42
C THR A 254 22.29 7.09 -6.65
N LEU A 255 23.60 6.95 -6.80
CA LEU A 255 24.53 8.08 -6.89
C LEU A 255 24.20 9.03 -8.05
N LYS A 256 23.91 8.48 -9.23
CA LYS A 256 23.51 9.27 -10.42
C LYS A 256 22.27 10.11 -10.17
N HIS A 257 21.33 9.57 -9.40
CA HIS A 257 20.08 10.21 -9.03
C HIS A 257 20.29 11.36 -8.05
N VAL A 258 21.23 11.22 -7.11
CA VAL A 258 21.58 12.30 -6.18
C VAL A 258 22.39 13.39 -6.89
N GLU A 259 23.38 13.00 -7.72
CA GLU A 259 24.23 13.92 -8.50
C GLU A 259 23.41 14.83 -9.41
N LYS A 260 22.43 14.27 -10.12
CA LYS A 260 21.53 15.05 -10.98
C LYS A 260 20.71 16.09 -10.19
N ARG A 261 20.36 15.80 -8.93
CA ARG A 261 19.42 16.60 -8.14
C ARG A 261 20.09 17.58 -7.19
N THR A 262 21.36 17.37 -6.88
CA THR A 262 22.16 18.24 -6.00
C THR A 262 23.55 18.52 -6.60
N PRO A 263 23.63 19.01 -7.85
CA PRO A 263 24.89 19.11 -8.59
C PRO A 263 25.93 20.00 -7.88
N GLU A 264 25.50 21.12 -7.30
CA GLU A 264 26.38 22.06 -6.58
C GLU A 264 26.87 21.52 -5.23
N ARG A 265 26.16 20.55 -4.63
CA ARG A 265 26.43 20.08 -3.27
C ARG A 265 27.23 18.77 -3.22
N ILE A 266 27.34 18.02 -4.33
CA ILE A 266 28.11 16.76 -4.41
C ILE A 266 29.57 16.94 -4.86
N SER A 267 29.91 18.05 -5.51
CA SER A 267 31.32 18.38 -5.84
C SER A 267 32.23 18.32 -4.60
N SER A 268 31.73 18.72 -3.43
CA SER A 268 32.43 18.65 -2.14
C SER A 268 32.56 17.24 -1.53
N LEU A 269 31.75 16.27 -1.97
CA LEU A 269 31.69 14.91 -1.42
C LEU A 269 32.63 13.93 -2.12
N ARG A 270 32.88 14.11 -3.43
CA ARG A 270 33.78 13.26 -4.22
C ARG A 270 35.26 13.38 -3.82
N ILE A 271 35.66 14.53 -3.28
CA ILE A 271 37.06 14.79 -2.90
C ILE A 271 37.48 14.00 -1.64
N GLY A 272 36.52 13.53 -0.82
CA GLY A 272 36.81 12.83 0.44
C GLY A 272 36.49 11.32 0.50
N SER A 273 35.83 10.74 -0.52
CA SER A 273 35.28 9.37 -0.44
C SER A 273 36.01 8.29 -1.24
N GLY A 274 36.99 8.65 -2.09
CA GLY A 274 37.73 7.68 -2.91
C GLY A 274 36.90 6.93 -3.95
N LEU A 275 35.61 7.28 -4.13
CA LEU A 275 34.72 6.66 -5.11
C LEU A 275 35.11 7.11 -6.52
N ARG A 276 35.74 6.23 -7.30
CA ARG A 276 35.98 6.45 -8.75
C ARG A 276 34.67 6.31 -9.51
N SER A 277 34.50 7.14 -10.55
CA SER A 277 33.35 7.09 -11.47
C SER A 277 33.13 5.66 -12.00
N PRO A 278 31.87 5.19 -12.12
CA PRO A 278 31.59 3.99 -12.90
C PRO A 278 31.97 4.26 -14.36
N ALA A 279 32.71 3.34 -14.97
CA ALA A 279 33.02 3.40 -16.39
C ALA A 279 31.72 3.54 -17.23
N PRO A 280 31.74 4.30 -18.34
CA PRO A 280 30.58 4.45 -19.21
C PRO A 280 30.28 3.08 -19.86
N GLY A 281 29.17 2.44 -19.49
CA GLY A 281 28.82 1.16 -20.11
C GLY A 281 27.69 0.32 -19.50
N TYR A 282 27.19 0.61 -18.29
CA TYR A 282 26.07 -0.17 -17.75
C TYR A 282 24.73 0.31 -18.31
N LYS A 283 24.27 -0.37 -19.38
CA LYS A 283 22.88 -0.31 -19.87
C LYS A 283 21.92 -0.81 -18.78
N GLN A 284 20.78 -0.14 -18.72
CA GLN A 284 19.70 -0.28 -17.74
C GLN A 284 19.05 -1.66 -17.79
N ALA A 285 18.76 -2.22 -16.62
CA ALA A 285 17.64 -3.13 -16.41
C ALA A 285 16.84 -2.56 -15.22
N LEU A 286 15.72 -1.92 -15.55
CA LEU A 286 14.62 -1.58 -14.65
C LEU A 286 13.40 -2.39 -15.12
#